data_AF-A0A6J4T432-F1
#
_entry.id   AF-A0A6J4T432-F1
#
_cell.length_a   1.000
_cell.length_b   1.000
_cell.length_c   1.000
_cell.angle_alpha   90.00
_cell.angle_beta   90.00
_cell.angle_gamma   90.00
#
_symmetry.space_group_name_H-M   'P 1'
#
loop_
_entity.id
_entity.type
_entity.pdbx_description
1 polymer ?
#
loop_
_entity_poly.entity_id
_entity_poly.type
_entity_poly.pdbx_seq_one_letter_code
_entity_poly.pdbx_strand_id
1 'polypeptide(L)'
;AHDKARIKDAPGVEADGELSEAEEATLYEYYGIAGYSQYDGPDHDTLAGYERPREPVGRDTSGPTTDDAMTRSEEQLHVGTRSQEVGKARLRKYIVTEHVTTTVPVQREEVRIEREPITDANVGDALDGPALSEEEHEVTLRAETPVVEKDVVAKERVRLDKDTVTEEVQVDESVRKEQIETDAGPGADRRL
;
A
#
# COMPACT_ATOMS: atom_id res chain seq x y z
N ALA A 1 -14.61 27.66 -24.55
CA ALA A 1 -14.50 27.29 -23.13
C ALA A 1 -15.84 26.71 -22.72
N HIS A 2 -15.88 25.48 -22.17
CA HIS A 2 -17.12 24.81 -21.76
C HIS A 2 -17.40 25.10 -20.28
N ASP A 3 -18.67 25.35 -19.93
CA ASP A 3 -19.08 25.61 -18.56
C ASP A 3 -18.99 24.36 -17.67
N LYS A 4 -18.73 24.53 -16.37
CA LYS A 4 -18.56 23.41 -15.41
C LYS A 4 -19.75 22.44 -15.36
N ALA A 5 -20.95 22.90 -15.71
CA ALA A 5 -22.13 22.04 -15.80
C ALA A 5 -22.00 21.03 -16.96
N ARG A 6 -21.47 21.46 -18.11
CA ARG A 6 -21.25 20.61 -19.29
C ARG A 6 -20.14 19.58 -19.07
N ILE A 7 -19.16 19.87 -18.22
CA ILE A 7 -18.09 18.91 -17.90
C ILE A 7 -18.62 17.76 -17.02
N LYS A 8 -19.65 17.99 -16.21
CA LYS A 8 -20.21 17.00 -15.28
C LYS A 8 -21.23 16.05 -15.89
N ASP A 9 -21.87 16.47 -16.97
CA ASP A 9 -22.84 15.66 -17.71
C ASP A 9 -22.19 14.86 -18.85
N ALA A 10 -20.85 14.86 -18.92
CA ALA A 10 -20.12 14.11 -19.93
C ALA A 10 -20.37 12.59 -19.77
N PRO A 11 -20.48 11.84 -20.89
CA PRO A 11 -20.62 10.39 -20.84
C PRO A 11 -19.47 9.80 -20.02
N GLY A 12 -19.81 9.02 -19.00
CA GLY A 12 -18.88 8.56 -17.98
C GLY A 12 -17.85 7.62 -18.57
N VAL A 13 -16.59 8.05 -18.62
CA VAL A 13 -15.46 7.18 -18.90
C VAL A 13 -14.73 6.89 -17.60
N GLU A 14 -14.40 5.62 -17.36
CA GLU A 14 -13.71 5.17 -16.15
C GLU A 14 -12.35 5.87 -16.03
N ALA A 15 -12.07 6.50 -14.88
CA ALA A 15 -10.92 7.39 -14.70
C ALA A 15 -9.56 6.66 -14.57
N ASP A 16 -9.53 5.33 -14.61
CA ASP A 16 -8.35 4.49 -14.30
C ASP A 16 -7.99 3.50 -15.44
N GLY A 17 -8.20 3.87 -16.70
CA GLY A 17 -7.80 3.08 -17.88
C GLY A 17 -7.53 3.91 -19.14
N GLU A 18 -6.84 3.33 -20.13
CA GLU A 18 -6.69 3.92 -21.47
C GLU A 18 -8.07 4.05 -22.12
N LEU A 19 -8.41 5.25 -22.60
CA LEU A 19 -9.67 5.53 -23.30
C LEU A 19 -9.69 4.73 -24.61
N SER A 20 -10.75 3.97 -24.87
CA SER A 20 -10.94 3.33 -26.17
C SER A 20 -11.25 4.37 -27.25
N GLU A 21 -10.90 4.11 -28.51
CA GLU A 21 -11.19 5.00 -29.66
C GLU A 21 -12.69 5.33 -29.77
N ALA A 22 -13.57 4.41 -29.34
CA ALA A 22 -15.02 4.61 -29.33
C ALA A 22 -15.48 5.59 -28.22
N GLU A 23 -14.86 5.54 -27.04
CA GLU A 23 -15.13 6.46 -25.94
C GLU A 23 -14.61 7.86 -26.25
N GLU A 24 -13.44 7.96 -26.89
CA GLU A 24 -12.87 9.22 -27.35
C GLU A 24 -13.78 9.90 -28.40
N ALA A 25 -14.28 9.17 -29.39
CA ALA A 25 -15.21 9.69 -30.39
C ALA A 25 -16.50 10.23 -29.75
N THR A 26 -17.03 9.53 -28.76
CA THR A 26 -18.23 9.92 -28.00
C THR A 26 -17.99 11.19 -27.18
N LEU A 27 -16.81 11.33 -26.58
CA LEU A 27 -16.41 12.51 -25.82
C LEU A 27 -16.32 13.74 -26.73
N TYR A 28 -15.73 13.60 -27.92
CA TYR A 28 -15.63 14.70 -28.89
C TYR A 28 -16.97 15.16 -29.44
N GLU A 29 -17.86 14.22 -29.74
CA GLU A 29 -19.22 14.52 -30.19
C GLU A 29 -20.00 15.30 -29.12
N TYR A 30 -19.87 14.91 -27.85
CA TYR A 30 -20.53 15.55 -26.71
C TYR A 30 -20.07 17.00 -26.47
N TYR A 31 -18.78 17.29 -26.64
CA TYR A 31 -18.26 18.66 -26.58
C TYR A 31 -18.57 19.48 -27.85
N GLY A 32 -19.20 18.87 -28.86
CA GLY A 32 -19.64 19.56 -30.07
C GLY A 32 -18.47 20.09 -30.88
N ILE A 33 -17.31 19.45 -30.79
CA ILE A 33 -16.14 19.76 -31.60
C ILE A 33 -16.34 19.09 -32.97
N ALA A 34 -17.34 19.57 -33.70
CA ALA A 34 -17.60 19.15 -35.07
C ALA A 34 -16.81 20.04 -36.03
N GLY A 35 -15.83 19.44 -36.70
CA GLY A 35 -15.33 19.93 -37.98
C GLY A 35 -13.98 20.62 -37.95
N TYR A 36 -12.95 19.88 -38.35
CA TYR A 36 -12.11 20.35 -39.44
C TYR A 36 -12.42 19.49 -40.66
N SER A 37 -13.56 19.78 -41.30
CA SER A 37 -13.77 19.43 -42.70
C SER A 37 -14.19 20.72 -43.41
N GLN A 38 -13.47 20.99 -44.50
CA GLN A 38 -13.74 21.99 -45.55
C GLN A 38 -13.17 23.41 -45.36
N TYR A 39 -11.93 23.59 -45.82
CA TYR A 39 -11.54 24.77 -46.60
C TYR A 39 -11.20 24.30 -48.02
N ASP A 40 -11.96 24.82 -48.98
CA ASP A 40 -11.76 24.71 -50.42
C ASP A 40 -11.04 26.00 -50.88
N GLY A 41 -9.91 25.87 -51.61
CA GLY A 41 -9.18 26.99 -52.22
C GLY A 41 -7.68 26.70 -52.43
N PRO A 42 -7.07 27.14 -53.55
CA PRO A 42 -6.17 26.30 -54.34
C PRO A 42 -4.66 26.55 -54.14
N ASP A 43 -3.88 25.54 -54.52
CA ASP A 43 -2.44 25.54 -54.85
C ASP A 43 -1.49 26.29 -53.91
N HIS A 44 -0.81 25.54 -53.04
CA HIS A 44 0.60 25.80 -52.80
C HIS A 44 1.34 24.51 -52.39
N ASP A 45 2.06 24.00 -53.38
CA ASP A 45 3.21 23.11 -53.28
C ASP A 45 4.00 23.30 -51.97
N THR A 46 4.03 22.28 -51.10
CA THR A 46 5.15 21.99 -50.17
C THR A 46 4.93 20.68 -49.41
N LEU A 47 5.61 19.63 -49.87
CA LEU A 47 6.40 18.66 -49.09
C LEU A 47 6.12 18.54 -47.57
N ALA A 48 5.44 17.47 -47.13
CA ALA A 48 5.72 16.80 -45.86
C ALA A 48 4.96 15.46 -45.79
N GLY A 49 5.70 14.35 -45.84
CA GLY A 49 5.15 13.01 -45.75
C GLY A 49 4.74 12.63 -44.33
N TYR A 50 3.67 11.84 -44.24
CA TYR A 50 3.47 10.85 -43.19
C TYR A 50 2.82 9.61 -43.83
N GLU A 51 3.66 8.65 -44.20
CA GLU A 51 3.21 7.28 -44.43
C GLU A 51 3.03 6.58 -43.07
N ARG A 52 1.96 5.78 -43.02
CA ARG A 52 1.59 4.80 -42.00
C ARG A 52 2.79 4.04 -41.40
N PRO A 53 2.63 3.45 -40.19
CA PRO A 53 3.66 2.60 -39.59
C PRO A 53 3.94 1.45 -40.56
N ARG A 54 5.11 1.54 -41.22
CA ARG A 54 5.62 0.49 -42.08
C ARG A 54 5.94 -0.68 -41.16
N GLU A 55 5.25 -1.80 -41.34
CA GLU A 55 5.82 -3.09 -40.98
C GLU A 55 7.25 -3.16 -41.54
N PRO A 56 8.21 -3.80 -40.84
CA PRO A 56 9.58 -3.90 -41.34
C PRO A 56 9.59 -4.90 -42.49
N VAL A 57 9.09 -4.47 -43.66
CA VAL A 57 9.44 -5.06 -44.92
C VAL A 57 10.92 -4.78 -45.11
N GLY A 58 11.74 -5.79 -44.85
CA GLY A 58 13.12 -5.86 -45.32
C GLY A 58 13.09 -5.77 -46.85
N ARG A 59 13.02 -4.53 -47.36
CA ARG A 59 13.08 -4.23 -48.78
C ARG A 59 14.56 -4.23 -49.13
N ASP A 60 15.02 -5.38 -49.62
CA ASP A 60 16.30 -5.46 -50.29
C ASP A 60 16.30 -4.42 -51.42
N THR A 61 17.28 -3.52 -51.38
CA THR A 61 17.48 -2.53 -52.43
C THR A 61 18.85 -2.70 -53.05
N SER A 62 19.22 -3.92 -53.43
CA SER A 62 20.20 -4.12 -54.51
C SER A 62 19.57 -3.77 -55.87
N GLY A 63 19.34 -2.48 -56.11
CA GLY A 63 18.99 -1.94 -57.43
C GLY A 63 20.25 -1.67 -58.27
N PRO A 64 20.14 -1.53 -59.60
CA PRO A 64 21.28 -1.38 -60.54
C PRO A 64 22.13 -0.11 -60.36
N THR A 65 21.84 0.71 -59.35
CA THR A 65 22.56 1.93 -58.98
C THR A 65 23.15 1.88 -57.57
N THR A 66 23.18 0.70 -56.95
CA THR A 66 23.74 0.46 -55.61
C THR A 66 25.19 -0.01 -55.77
N ASP A 67 26.10 0.46 -54.90
CA ASP A 67 27.49 -0.01 -54.89
C ASP A 67 27.56 -1.56 -54.77
N ASP A 68 28.63 -2.20 -55.28
CA ASP A 68 28.86 -3.66 -55.26
C ASP A 68 29.10 -4.24 -53.83
N ALA A 69 28.47 -3.67 -52.81
CA ALA A 69 28.59 -4.05 -51.41
C ALA A 69 27.24 -4.59 -50.88
N MET A 70 27.29 -5.70 -50.15
CA MET A 70 26.13 -6.25 -49.44
C MET A 70 26.22 -5.92 -47.95
N THR A 71 25.09 -5.54 -47.34
CA THR A 71 24.96 -5.36 -45.89
C THR A 71 24.15 -6.51 -45.31
N ARG A 72 24.60 -7.06 -44.19
CA ARG A 72 23.91 -8.10 -43.41
C ARG A 72 23.36 -7.48 -42.12
N SER A 73 22.11 -7.80 -41.80
CA SER A 73 21.42 -7.38 -40.58
C SER A 73 21.20 -8.56 -39.62
N GLU A 74 21.16 -8.25 -38.32
CA GLU A 74 20.87 -9.19 -37.24
C GLU A 74 19.96 -8.54 -36.21
N GLU A 75 18.96 -9.28 -35.75
CA GLU A 75 18.08 -8.88 -34.65
C GLU A 75 18.78 -9.07 -33.30
N GLN A 76 18.64 -8.09 -32.42
CA GLN A 76 19.19 -8.14 -31.06
C GLN A 76 18.06 -8.22 -30.04
N LEU A 77 18.11 -9.24 -29.17
CA LEU A 77 17.17 -9.41 -28.08
C LEU A 77 17.58 -8.55 -26.87
N HIS A 78 16.68 -7.71 -26.40
CA HIS A 78 16.85 -6.94 -25.16
C HIS A 78 15.85 -7.43 -24.11
N VAL A 79 16.35 -8.04 -23.04
CA VAL A 79 15.53 -8.53 -21.92
C VAL A 79 15.66 -7.58 -20.73
N GLY A 80 14.53 -7.27 -20.10
CA GLY A 80 14.46 -6.47 -18.89
C GLY A 80 13.27 -6.88 -18.03
N THR A 81 13.18 -6.32 -16.84
CA THR A 81 12.09 -6.59 -15.89
C THR A 81 11.22 -5.36 -15.71
N ARG A 82 9.92 -5.55 -15.48
CA ARG A 82 9.01 -4.50 -15.03
C ARG A 82 8.40 -4.88 -13.68
N SER A 83 8.25 -3.92 -12.78
CA SER A 83 7.58 -4.14 -11.51
C SER A 83 6.06 -4.16 -11.69
N GLN A 84 5.39 -5.05 -10.98
CA GLN A 84 3.93 -5.13 -10.90
C GLN A 84 3.50 -5.34 -9.45
N GLU A 85 2.36 -4.74 -9.06
CA GLU A 85 1.76 -4.99 -7.75
C GLU A 85 1.14 -6.39 -7.72
N VAL A 86 1.59 -7.22 -6.79
CA VAL A 86 1.11 -8.61 -6.63
C VAL A 86 0.37 -8.86 -5.31
N GLY A 87 0.34 -7.87 -4.40
CA GLY A 87 -0.35 -8.01 -3.12
C GLY A 87 -0.07 -6.86 -2.14
N LYS A 88 -0.80 -6.85 -1.02
CA LYS A 88 -0.68 -5.84 0.05
C LYS A 88 -0.57 -6.52 1.42
N ALA A 89 0.42 -6.13 2.21
CA ALA A 89 0.55 -6.52 3.61
C ALA A 89 0.04 -5.40 4.53
N ARG A 90 -0.66 -5.76 5.62
CA ARG A 90 -1.21 -4.80 6.58
C ARG A 90 -0.97 -5.29 8.00
N LEU A 91 -0.41 -4.44 8.84
CA LEU A 91 -0.31 -4.68 10.28
C LEU A 91 -1.51 -4.03 10.98
N ARG A 92 -2.22 -4.81 11.82
CA ARG A 92 -3.35 -4.31 12.61
C ARG A 92 -3.13 -4.58 14.08
N LYS A 93 -3.36 -3.56 14.90
CA LYS A 93 -3.47 -3.69 16.36
C LYS A 93 -4.96 -3.66 16.71
N TYR A 94 -5.38 -4.54 17.60
CA TYR A 94 -6.72 -4.52 18.18
C TYR A 94 -6.62 -4.72 19.69
N ILE A 95 -7.69 -4.37 20.39
CA ILE A 95 -7.80 -4.49 21.84
C ILE A 95 -8.53 -5.79 22.13
N VAL A 96 -8.04 -6.53 23.12
CA VAL A 96 -8.70 -7.70 23.68
C VAL A 96 -8.91 -7.45 25.16
N THR A 97 -10.07 -7.85 25.66
CA THR A 97 -10.37 -7.81 27.10
C THR A 97 -10.08 -9.19 27.67
N GLU A 98 -9.20 -9.24 28.66
CA GLU A 98 -8.94 -10.43 29.46
C GLU A 98 -9.56 -10.25 30.85
N HIS A 99 -10.17 -11.32 31.38
CA HIS A 99 -10.72 -11.34 32.72
C HIS A 99 -9.69 -11.87 33.71
N VAL A 100 -9.21 -11.00 34.60
CA VAL A 100 -8.24 -11.35 35.63
C VAL A 100 -8.94 -11.28 36.99
N THR A 101 -8.81 -12.35 37.79
CA THR A 101 -9.29 -12.41 39.17
C THR A 101 -8.08 -12.37 40.09
N THR A 102 -8.09 -11.47 41.07
CA THR A 102 -7.03 -11.36 42.09
C THR A 102 -7.66 -11.24 43.46
N THR A 103 -7.19 -12.04 44.41
CA THR A 103 -7.63 -11.98 45.81
C THR A 103 -6.77 -11.00 46.57
N VAL A 104 -7.40 -10.02 47.21
CA VAL A 104 -6.73 -9.03 48.06
C VAL A 104 -7.25 -9.21 49.49
N PRO A 105 -6.38 -9.41 50.50
CA PRO A 105 -6.81 -9.46 51.88
C PRO A 105 -7.32 -8.09 52.31
N VAL A 106 -8.39 -8.06 53.10
CA VAL A 106 -8.94 -6.84 53.69
C VAL A 106 -9.20 -7.05 55.17
N GLN A 107 -9.04 -5.98 55.93
CA GLN A 107 -9.29 -5.95 57.37
C GLN A 107 -10.58 -5.20 57.69
N ARG A 108 -11.18 -5.56 58.82
CA ARG A 108 -12.24 -4.79 59.44
C ARG A 108 -12.05 -4.77 60.95
N GLU A 109 -12.30 -3.63 61.55
CA GLU A 109 -12.33 -3.47 63.00
C GLU A 109 -13.69 -3.92 63.54
N GLU A 110 -13.66 -4.72 64.61
CA GLU A 110 -14.86 -5.20 65.31
C GLU A 110 -14.77 -4.79 66.78
N VAL A 111 -15.89 -4.36 67.36
CA VAL A 111 -15.94 -4.00 68.78
C VAL A 111 -16.18 -5.23 69.65
N ARG A 112 -15.49 -5.32 70.79
CA ARG A 112 -15.76 -6.29 71.85
C ARG A 112 -15.85 -5.57 73.18
N ILE A 113 -16.76 -6.06 74.03
CA ILE A 113 -16.87 -5.62 75.42
C ILE A 113 -16.17 -6.65 76.30
N GLU A 114 -15.22 -6.19 77.10
CA GLU A 114 -14.60 -6.97 78.17
C GLU A 114 -15.11 -6.44 79.51
N ARG A 115 -15.37 -7.35 80.45
CA ARG A 115 -15.91 -7.02 81.78
C ARG A 115 -14.97 -7.61 82.82
N GLU A 116 -14.43 -6.75 83.67
CA GLU A 116 -13.63 -7.15 84.81
C GLU A 116 -14.48 -7.08 86.08
N PRO A 117 -14.52 -8.14 86.91
CA PRO A 117 -15.17 -8.07 88.20
C PRO A 117 -14.40 -7.18 89.17
N ILE A 118 -15.12 -6.44 90.01
CA ILE A 118 -14.51 -5.63 91.05
C ILE A 118 -14.14 -6.51 92.25
N THR A 119 -12.91 -6.35 92.74
CA THR A 119 -12.30 -7.08 93.85
C THR A 119 -11.59 -6.11 94.78
N ASP A 120 -11.19 -6.57 95.98
CA ASP A 120 -10.44 -5.74 96.93
C ASP A 120 -9.13 -5.18 96.35
N ALA A 121 -8.58 -5.82 95.31
CA ALA A 121 -7.35 -5.41 94.66
C ALA A 121 -7.54 -4.26 93.65
N ASN A 122 -8.70 -4.13 92.99
CA ASN A 122 -8.94 -3.13 91.92
C ASN A 122 -10.05 -2.11 92.26
N VAL A 123 -10.69 -2.23 93.43
CA VAL A 123 -11.77 -1.33 93.88
C VAL A 123 -11.33 0.13 94.01
N GLY A 124 -10.05 0.39 94.33
CA GLY A 124 -9.50 1.74 94.37
C GLY A 124 -9.56 2.44 93.01
N ASP A 125 -9.10 1.75 91.97
CA ASP A 125 -9.11 2.26 90.59
C ASP A 125 -10.53 2.40 90.04
N ALA A 126 -11.41 1.45 90.36
CA ALA A 126 -12.80 1.48 89.93
C ALA A 126 -13.62 2.63 90.54
N LEU A 127 -13.16 3.22 91.65
CA LEU A 127 -13.81 4.33 92.35
C LEU A 127 -13.12 5.68 92.10
N ASP A 128 -12.09 5.76 91.25
CA ASP A 128 -11.34 7.00 90.96
C ASP A 128 -12.11 8.04 90.12
N GLY A 129 -13.43 7.86 89.99
CA GLY A 129 -14.34 8.72 89.24
C GLY A 129 -15.44 9.37 90.11
N PRO A 130 -16.33 10.16 89.51
CA PRO A 130 -17.51 10.68 90.18
C PRO A 130 -18.38 9.54 90.71
N ALA A 131 -19.05 9.76 91.85
CA ALA A 131 -19.82 8.70 92.52
C ALA A 131 -20.91 8.08 91.62
N LEU A 132 -21.64 8.91 90.87
CA LEU A 132 -22.61 8.50 89.85
C LEU A 132 -22.72 9.61 88.79
N SER A 133 -22.41 9.27 87.54
CA SER A 133 -22.55 10.12 86.36
C SER A 133 -22.98 9.29 85.15
N GLU A 134 -23.62 9.95 84.19
CA GLU A 134 -23.81 9.39 82.85
C GLU A 134 -22.52 9.60 82.05
N GLU A 135 -22.08 8.56 81.35
CA GLU A 135 -20.88 8.60 80.51
C GLU A 135 -21.12 7.83 79.22
N GLU A 136 -20.60 8.38 78.12
CA GLU A 136 -20.66 7.78 76.78
C GLU A 136 -19.23 7.54 76.29
N HIS A 137 -18.99 6.36 75.71
CA HIS A 137 -17.72 6.03 75.08
C HIS A 137 -17.96 5.64 73.62
N GLU A 138 -17.47 6.47 72.69
CA GLU A 138 -17.59 6.24 71.26
C GLU A 138 -16.30 5.65 70.68
N VAL A 139 -16.45 4.62 69.85
CA VAL A 139 -15.35 4.02 69.08
C VAL A 139 -15.70 4.07 67.60
N THR A 140 -14.85 4.70 66.79
CA THR A 140 -14.97 4.67 65.33
C THR A 140 -14.30 3.42 64.77
N LEU A 141 -15.07 2.58 64.08
CA LEU A 141 -14.57 1.38 63.40
C LEU A 141 -14.23 1.67 61.93
N ARG A 142 -13.18 1.03 61.44
CA ARG A 142 -12.72 1.09 60.04
C ARG A 142 -12.85 -0.25 59.34
N ALA A 143 -13.06 -0.20 58.04
CA ALA A 143 -13.01 -1.36 57.16
C ALA A 143 -12.27 -1.03 55.87
N GLU A 144 -11.44 -1.95 55.39
CA GLU A 144 -10.72 -1.83 54.13
C GLU A 144 -11.60 -2.31 52.97
N THR A 145 -11.52 -1.62 51.84
CA THR A 145 -12.18 -1.98 50.57
C THR A 145 -11.13 -2.06 49.47
N PRO A 146 -11.11 -3.11 48.64
CA PRO A 146 -10.13 -3.21 47.56
C PRO A 146 -10.38 -2.15 46.49
N VAL A 147 -9.32 -1.57 45.95
CA VAL A 147 -9.35 -0.60 44.86
C VAL A 147 -8.57 -1.16 43.67
N VAL A 148 -9.07 -0.92 42.45
CA VAL A 148 -8.48 -1.42 41.20
C VAL A 148 -8.17 -0.27 40.26
N GLU A 149 -6.93 -0.22 39.78
CA GLU A 149 -6.42 0.77 38.84
C GLU A 149 -5.72 0.08 37.67
N LYS A 150 -5.63 0.75 36.52
CA LYS A 150 -5.01 0.21 35.31
C LYS A 150 -4.15 1.28 34.65
N ASP A 151 -2.90 0.91 34.37
CA ASP A 151 -1.95 1.74 33.65
C ASP A 151 -1.65 1.19 32.26
N VAL A 152 -1.48 2.09 31.29
CA VAL A 152 -1.03 1.74 29.96
C VAL A 152 0.49 1.77 29.91
N VAL A 153 1.09 0.59 29.73
CA VAL A 153 2.54 0.44 29.60
C VAL A 153 2.91 -0.04 28.21
N ALA A 154 3.93 0.58 27.61
CA ALA A 154 4.49 0.10 26.35
C ALA A 154 5.24 -1.22 26.59
N LYS A 155 4.87 -2.26 25.85
CA LYS A 155 5.55 -3.57 25.94
C LYS A 155 6.46 -3.82 24.74
N GLU A 156 5.97 -3.53 23.55
CA GLU A 156 6.65 -3.88 22.30
C GLU A 156 6.42 -2.83 21.21
N ARG A 157 7.39 -2.74 20.29
CA ARG A 157 7.33 -1.89 19.09
C ARG A 157 7.44 -2.77 17.85
N VAL A 158 6.34 -2.88 17.11
CA VAL A 158 6.24 -3.74 15.92
C VAL A 158 6.42 -2.92 14.64
N ARG A 159 7.10 -3.48 13.63
CA ARG A 159 7.27 -2.89 12.29
C ARG A 159 6.94 -3.94 11.23
N LEU A 160 6.54 -3.47 10.05
CA LEU A 160 6.30 -4.29 8.87
C LEU A 160 7.28 -3.84 7.80
N ASP A 161 8.14 -4.76 7.36
CA ASP A 161 9.16 -4.54 6.35
C ASP A 161 8.95 -5.53 5.19
N LYS A 162 9.57 -5.27 4.04
CA LYS A 162 9.57 -6.18 2.89
C LYS A 162 11.02 -6.48 2.48
N ASP A 163 11.24 -7.71 2.05
CA ASP A 163 12.49 -8.11 1.43
C ASP A 163 12.32 -8.19 -0.08
N THR A 164 13.39 -7.85 -0.81
CA THR A 164 13.46 -8.08 -2.25
C THR A 164 14.20 -9.38 -2.48
N VAL A 165 13.51 -10.33 -3.10
CA VAL A 165 14.08 -11.62 -3.51
C VAL A 165 14.32 -11.57 -5.01
N THR A 166 15.50 -12.03 -5.42
CA THR A 166 15.87 -12.15 -6.83
C THR A 166 15.83 -13.61 -7.22
N GLU A 167 15.16 -13.91 -8.33
CA GLU A 167 15.04 -15.24 -8.91
C GLU A 167 15.40 -15.13 -10.40
N GLU A 168 16.07 -16.16 -10.92
CA GLU A 168 16.42 -16.25 -12.33
C GLU A 168 15.27 -16.90 -13.10
N VAL A 169 14.85 -16.26 -14.20
CA VAL A 169 13.80 -16.77 -15.10
C VAL A 169 14.38 -16.89 -16.50
N GLN A 170 14.29 -18.08 -17.09
CA GLN A 170 14.69 -18.29 -18.48
C GLN A 170 13.67 -17.66 -19.43
N VAL A 171 14.17 -16.93 -20.42
CA VAL A 171 13.38 -16.33 -21.50
C VAL A 171 13.92 -16.87 -22.82
N ASP A 172 13.09 -17.64 -23.51
CA ASP A 172 13.40 -18.19 -24.83
C ASP A 172 12.69 -17.33 -25.89
N GLU A 173 13.47 -16.74 -26.81
CA GLU A 173 12.95 -15.94 -27.91
C GLU A 173 13.82 -16.16 -29.17
N SER A 174 13.22 -16.06 -30.36
CA SER A 174 13.93 -16.27 -31.62
C SER A 174 14.41 -14.95 -32.22
N VAL A 175 15.71 -14.85 -32.50
CA VAL A 175 16.29 -13.75 -33.28
C VAL A 175 16.67 -14.20 -34.67
N ARG A 176 16.42 -13.34 -35.66
CA ARG A 176 16.77 -13.59 -37.07
C ARG A 176 18.10 -12.92 -37.40
N LYS A 177 18.88 -13.55 -38.28
CA LYS A 177 20.09 -12.97 -38.85
C LYS A 177 20.17 -13.32 -40.32
N GLU A 178 20.59 -12.37 -41.13
CA GLU A 178 20.85 -12.60 -42.56
C GLU A 178 22.16 -13.39 -42.71
N GLN A 179 22.33 -14.18 -43.77
CA GLN A 179 23.58 -14.88 -44.07
C GLN A 179 23.90 -14.66 -45.54
N ILE A 180 25.14 -14.28 -45.84
CA ILE A 180 25.60 -14.05 -47.21
C ILE A 180 26.45 -15.25 -47.60
N GLU A 181 26.07 -15.90 -48.70
CA GLU A 181 26.80 -17.01 -49.30
C GLU A 181 27.28 -16.61 -50.69
N THR A 182 28.48 -17.04 -51.06
CA THR A 182 29.08 -16.76 -52.37
C THR A 182 29.33 -18.07 -53.09
N ASP A 183 28.82 -18.20 -54.31
CA ASP A 183 29.16 -19.32 -55.20
C ASP A 183 30.10 -18.81 -56.30
N ALA A 184 31.36 -19.23 -56.25
CA ALA A 184 32.36 -18.93 -57.27
C ALA A 184 32.63 -20.20 -58.08
N GLY A 185 32.27 -20.19 -59.36
CA GLY A 185 32.53 -21.31 -60.28
C GLY A 185 34.01 -21.66 -60.43
N PRO A 186 34.36 -22.88 -60.88
CA PRO A 186 35.76 -23.32 -60.99
C PRO A 186 36.54 -22.42 -61.96
N GLY A 187 37.45 -21.61 -61.39
CA GLY A 187 38.26 -20.63 -62.10
C GLY A 187 38.72 -19.43 -61.26
N ALA A 188 38.16 -19.21 -60.07
CA ALA A 188 38.57 -18.13 -59.17
C ALA A 188 39.79 -18.50 -58.32
N ASP A 189 40.98 -18.58 -58.95
CA ASP A 189 42.25 -18.65 -58.23
C ASP A 189 42.84 -17.24 -58.03
N ARG A 190 43.19 -16.97 -56.75
CA ARG A 190 44.09 -15.95 -56.18
C ARG A 190 44.39 -14.65 -56.94
N ARG A 191 44.20 -13.53 -56.23
CA ARG A 191 45.30 -12.58 -55.94
C ARG A 191 45.04 -11.80 -54.65
N LEU A 192 46.15 -11.50 -53.97
CA LEU A 192 46.32 -10.97 -52.61
C LEU A 192 45.44 -9.77 -52.25
#